data_AF-A0A085BHT9-F1
#
_entry.id   AF-A0A085BHT9-F1
#
_cell.length_a   1.000
_cell.length_b   1.000
_cell.length_c   1.000
_cell.angle_alpha   90.00
_cell.angle_beta   90.00
_cell.angle_gamma   90.00
#
_symmetry.space_group_name_H-M   'P 1'
#
loop_
_entity.id
_entity.type
_entity.pdbx_description
1 polymer ?
#
loop_
_entity_poly.entity_id
_entity_poly.type
_entity_poly.pdbx_seq_one_letter_code
_entity_poly.pdbx_strand_id
1 'polypeptide(L)'
;MGKAIFTNKTFLYGLVFFIIIVLLYNLYALLFEFEAFLFIPIIIQVTLLFLVFVRHQYIKVLLQIWSAVFLILGFGLFVLGGLLKDLANGFEYFDILNYFPKVVLLLAGLIIFQGSSKTIHTRNLDD
;
A
#
# COMPACT_ATOMS: atom_id res chain seq x y z
N MET A 1 0.99 16.66 21.89
CA MET A 1 1.20 15.74 20.76
C MET A 1 -0.07 15.69 19.91
N GLY A 2 0.03 16.05 18.62
CA GLY A 2 -1.12 16.01 17.73
C GLY A 2 -1.67 14.60 17.55
N LYS A 3 -2.98 14.49 17.29
CA LYS A 3 -3.66 13.21 17.04
C LYS A 3 -4.23 13.18 15.64
N ALA A 4 -4.16 12.01 15.00
CA ALA A 4 -4.84 11.75 13.74
C ALA A 4 -6.31 11.39 13.99
N ILE A 5 -7.20 12.05 13.26
CA ILE A 5 -8.64 11.81 13.31
C ILE A 5 -9.04 11.21 11.96
N PHE A 6 -9.50 9.96 12.00
CA PHE A 6 -10.11 9.28 10.87
C PHE A 6 -11.59 9.64 10.82
N THR A 7 -12.01 10.41 9.82
CA THR A 7 -13.41 10.84 9.66
C THR A 7 -14.30 9.74 9.11
N ASN A 8 -13.74 8.88 8.25
CA ASN A 8 -14.45 7.77 7.62
C ASN A 8 -14.06 6.44 8.27
N LYS A 9 -14.98 5.82 9.00
CA LYS A 9 -14.78 4.51 9.65
C LYS A 9 -14.63 3.37 8.63
N THR A 10 -15.37 3.42 7.51
CA THR A 10 -15.26 2.42 6.44
C THR A 10 -13.87 2.41 5.83
N PHE A 11 -13.30 3.60 5.58
CA PHE A 11 -11.91 3.71 5.12
C PHE A 11 -10.93 3.15 6.14
N LEU A 12 -11.10 3.47 7.42
CA LEU A 12 -10.24 2.95 8.49
C LEU A 12 -10.25 1.40 8.55
N TYR A 13 -11.43 0.78 8.58
CA TYR A 13 -11.52 -0.68 8.64
C TYR A 13 -11.01 -1.34 7.36
N GLY A 14 -11.33 -0.78 6.19
CA GLY A 14 -10.81 -1.26 4.90
C GLY A 14 -9.29 -1.16 4.81
N LEU A 15 -8.70 -0.07 5.31
CA LEU A 15 -7.26 0.13 5.36
C LEU A 15 -6.58 -0.89 6.27
N VAL A 16 -7.08 -1.07 7.50
CA VAL A 16 -6.52 -2.05 8.46
C VAL A 16 -6.61 -3.45 7.89
N PHE A 17 -7.78 -3.83 7.35
CA PHE A 17 -8.00 -5.12 6.71
C PHE A 17 -7.04 -5.36 5.55
N PHE A 18 -6.87 -4.36 4.67
CA PHE A 18 -5.94 -4.44 3.56
C PHE A 18 -4.49 -4.62 4.03
N ILE A 19 -4.03 -3.81 4.98
CA ILE A 19 -2.65 -3.93 5.51
C ILE A 19 -2.44 -5.31 6.13
N ILE A 20 -3.41 -5.86 6.86
CA ILE A 20 -3.33 -7.20 7.44
C ILE A 20 -3.21 -8.27 6.34
N ILE A 21 -4.03 -8.22 5.28
CA ILE A 21 -3.93 -9.19 4.18
C ILE A 21 -2.54 -9.16 3.54
N VAL A 22 -2.04 -7.98 3.20
CA VAL A 22 -0.73 -7.86 2.54
C VAL A 22 0.40 -8.25 3.49
N LEU A 23 0.26 -7.97 4.79
CA LEU A 23 1.22 -8.41 5.81
C LEU A 23 1.25 -9.93 5.94
N LEU A 24 0.09 -10.59 5.96
CA LEU A 24 0.01 -12.05 6.00
C LEU A 24 0.61 -12.68 4.74
N TYR A 25 0.38 -12.08 3.56
CA TYR A 25 1.00 -12.51 2.31
C TYR A 25 2.53 -12.39 2.37
N ASN A 26 3.05 -11.25 2.82
CA ASN A 26 4.50 -11.05 2.94
C ASN A 26 5.13 -11.97 3.99
N LEU A 27 4.44 -12.24 5.09
CA LEU A 27 4.88 -13.21 6.10
C LEU A 27 4.91 -14.63 5.55
N TYR A 28 3.89 -15.04 4.80
CA TYR A 28 3.87 -16.32 4.11
C TYR A 28 5.07 -16.45 3.16
N ALA A 29 5.26 -15.48 2.26
CA ALA A 29 6.38 -15.52 1.32
C ALA A 29 7.74 -15.52 2.05
N LEU A 30 7.90 -14.75 3.13
CA LEU A 30 9.14 -14.77 3.92
C LEU A 30 9.44 -16.16 4.52
N LEU A 31 8.42 -16.86 5.02
CA LEU A 31 8.57 -18.15 5.70
C LEU A 31 8.81 -19.31 4.73
N PHE A 32 8.23 -19.26 3.53
CA PHE A 32 8.27 -20.38 2.58
C PHE A 32 9.26 -20.15 1.42
N GLU A 33 9.52 -18.89 1.04
CA GLU A 33 10.38 -18.53 -0.09
C GLU A 33 11.73 -17.94 0.36
N PHE A 34 11.90 -17.66 1.67
CA PHE A 34 13.13 -17.16 2.30
C PHE A 34 13.68 -15.85 1.69
N GLU A 35 12.80 -15.01 1.14
CA GLU A 35 13.19 -13.74 0.57
C GLU A 35 13.46 -12.68 1.66
N ALA A 36 14.73 -12.51 2.04
CA ALA A 36 15.14 -11.54 3.06
C ALA A 36 14.75 -10.08 2.72
N PHE A 37 14.53 -9.75 1.44
CA PHE A 37 14.07 -8.42 1.06
C PHE A 37 12.67 -8.08 1.61
N LEU A 38 11.86 -9.09 1.95
CA LEU A 38 10.52 -8.94 2.50
C LEU A 38 10.48 -8.44 3.96
N PHE A 39 11.61 -8.42 4.67
CA PHE A 39 11.67 -7.81 6.00
C PHE A 39 11.32 -6.32 5.98
N ILE A 40 11.75 -5.59 4.94
CA ILE A 40 11.49 -4.16 4.78
C ILE A 40 9.98 -3.86 4.72
N PRO A 41 9.19 -4.45 3.79
CA PRO A 41 7.76 -4.19 3.73
C PRO A 41 7.01 -4.65 4.98
N ILE A 42 7.43 -5.75 5.61
CA ILE A 42 6.81 -6.24 6.86
C ILE A 42 6.98 -5.23 8.00
N ILE A 43 8.20 -4.73 8.23
CA ILE A 43 8.47 -3.74 9.29
C ILE A 43 7.65 -2.46 9.07
N ILE A 44 7.58 -2.00 7.83
CA ILE A 44 6.80 -0.80 7.48
C ILE A 44 5.30 -1.03 7.74
N GLN A 45 4.75 -2.19 7.35
CA GLN A 45 3.34 -2.53 7.55
C GLN A 45 2.98 -2.65 9.04
N VAL A 46 3.82 -3.30 9.84
CA VAL A 46 3.65 -3.38 11.30
C VAL A 46 3.68 -1.98 11.91
N THR A 47 4.63 -1.14 11.49
CA THR A 47 4.73 0.25 11.95
C THR A 47 3.48 1.06 11.59
N LEU A 48 2.96 0.90 10.36
CA LEU A 48 1.73 1.56 9.93
C LEU A 48 0.53 1.12 10.78
N LEU A 49 0.36 -0.18 11.01
CA LEU A 49 -0.72 -0.68 11.87
C LEU A 49 -0.64 -0.09 13.27
N PHE A 50 0.55 -0.12 13.88
CA PHE A 50 0.77 0.47 15.19
C PHE A 50 0.37 1.95 15.24
N LEU A 51 0.80 2.75 14.26
CA LEU A 51 0.48 4.17 14.17
C LEU A 51 -1.01 4.45 13.90
N VAL A 52 -1.69 3.56 13.15
CA VAL A 52 -3.14 3.61 12.97
C VAL A 52 -3.85 3.41 14.32
N PHE A 53 -3.45 2.40 15.10
CA PHE A 53 -4.07 2.10 16.40
C PHE A 53 -3.85 3.22 17.43
N VAL A 54 -2.63 3.76 17.50
CA VAL A 54 -2.28 4.87 18.42
C VAL A 54 -2.81 6.22 17.92
N ARG A 55 -3.32 6.28 16.69
CA ARG A 55 -3.80 7.52 16.02
C ARG A 55 -2.73 8.61 16.01
N HIS A 56 -1.52 8.24 15.65
CA HIS A 56 -0.39 9.15 15.65
C HIS A 56 -0.49 10.20 14.52
N GLN A 57 -0.09 11.45 14.76
CA GLN A 57 -0.18 12.54 13.78
C GLN A 57 0.50 12.24 12.43
N TYR A 58 1.60 11.48 12.42
CA TYR A 58 2.33 11.16 11.19
C TYR A 58 1.72 10.03 10.35
N ILE A 59 0.63 9.38 10.80
CA ILE A 59 0.05 8.25 10.05
C ILE A 59 -0.37 8.64 8.63
N LYS A 60 -0.88 9.86 8.45
CA LYS A 60 -1.29 10.38 7.14
C LYS A 60 -0.11 10.36 6.15
N VAL A 61 0.99 10.99 6.55
CA VAL A 61 2.18 11.15 5.70
C VAL A 61 2.82 9.78 5.42
N LEU A 62 2.96 8.93 6.44
CA LEU A 62 3.52 7.59 6.25
C LEU A 62 2.65 6.73 5.33
N LEU A 63 1.32 6.77 5.44
CA LEU A 63 0.43 6.06 4.53
C LEU A 63 0.55 6.56 3.09
N GLN A 64 0.67 7.88 2.91
CA GLN A 64 0.85 8.47 1.58
C GLN A 64 2.18 8.05 0.95
N ILE A 65 3.28 8.11 1.71
CA ILE A 65 4.59 7.65 1.22
C ILE A 65 4.54 6.16 0.90
N TRP A 66 4.03 5.34 1.82
CA TRP A 66 3.98 3.89 1.61
C TRP A 66 3.13 3.50 0.40
N SER A 67 1.93 4.07 0.26
CA SER A 67 1.07 3.81 -0.90
C SER A 67 1.65 4.35 -2.20
N ALA A 68 2.29 5.53 -2.19
CA ALA A 68 2.95 6.09 -3.36
C ALA A 68 4.13 5.23 -3.83
N VAL A 69 5.02 4.84 -2.92
CA VAL A 69 6.26 4.14 -3.27
C VAL A 69 6.01 2.66 -3.57
N PHE A 70 5.37 1.93 -2.66
CA PHE A 70 5.27 0.48 -2.78
C PHE A 70 4.11 0.02 -3.65
N LEU A 71 2.98 0.74 -3.63
CA LEU A 71 1.80 0.33 -4.40
C LEU A 71 1.74 1.02 -5.76
N ILE A 72 1.82 2.36 -5.78
CA ILE A 72 1.66 3.13 -7.01
C ILE A 72 2.90 3.01 -7.89
N LEU A 73 4.08 3.40 -7.41
CA LEU A 73 5.30 3.33 -8.21
C LEU A 73 5.73 1.89 -8.45
N GLY A 74 5.74 1.05 -7.41
CA GLY A 74 6.13 -0.36 -7.52
C GLY A 74 5.31 -1.12 -8.59
N PHE A 75 3.99 -1.18 -8.44
CA PHE A 75 3.15 -1.89 -9.41
C PHE A 75 2.94 -1.10 -10.70
N GLY A 76 3.01 0.23 -10.67
CA GLY A 76 2.93 1.06 -11.87
C GLY A 76 4.09 0.80 -12.82
N LEU A 77 5.31 0.75 -12.28
CA LEU A 77 6.51 0.38 -13.05
C LEU A 77 6.42 -1.06 -13.57
N PHE A 78 5.89 -2.00 -12.77
CA PHE A 78 5.70 -3.36 -13.24
C PHE A 78 4.72 -3.43 -14.42
N VAL A 79 3.54 -2.81 -14.29
CA VAL A 79 2.50 -2.83 -15.32
C VAL A 79 3.00 -2.13 -16.58
N LEU A 80 3.56 -0.93 -16.47
CA LEU A 80 4.09 -0.19 -17.61
C LEU A 80 5.26 -0.92 -18.27
N GLY A 81 6.21 -1.42 -17.48
CA GLY A 81 7.36 -2.17 -17.98
C GLY A 81 6.95 -3.45 -18.71
N GLY A 82 5.99 -4.19 -18.15
CA GLY A 82 5.41 -5.37 -18.80
C GLY A 82 4.73 -5.01 -20.12
N LEU A 83 3.86 -4.00 -20.14
CA LEU A 83 3.15 -3.60 -21.36
C LEU A 83 4.10 -3.12 -22.45
N LEU A 84 5.16 -2.39 -22.10
CA LEU A 84 6.20 -1.98 -23.06
C LEU A 84 6.95 -3.19 -23.63
N LYS A 85 7.26 -4.18 -22.79
CA LYS A 85 7.89 -5.43 -23.22
C LYS A 85 6.98 -6.23 -24.16
N ASP A 86 5.70 -6.36 -23.83
CA ASP A 86 4.74 -7.08 -24.66
C ASP A 86 4.50 -6.34 -25.98
N LEU A 87 4.41 -5.01 -25.97
CA LEU A 87 4.31 -4.19 -27.17
C LEU A 87 5.51 -4.40 -28.10
N ALA A 88 6.73 -4.44 -27.57
CA ALA A 88 7.94 -4.70 -28.35
C ALA A 88 7.96 -6.11 -28.97
N ASN A 89 7.32 -7.08 -28.33
CA ASN A 89 7.18 -8.46 -28.81
C ASN A 89 5.87 -8.69 -29.59
N GLY A 90 5.14 -7.65 -29.99
CA GLY A 90 3.89 -7.77 -30.73
C GLY A 90 2.76 -8.50 -30.00
N PHE A 91 2.77 -8.49 -28.66
CA PHE A 91 1.81 -9.17 -27.77
C PHE A 91 1.75 -10.69 -27.90
N GLU A 92 2.77 -11.34 -28.47
CA GLU A 92 2.79 -12.79 -28.68
C GLU A 92 2.67 -13.61 -27.37
N TYR A 93 3.22 -13.07 -26.27
CA TYR A 93 3.19 -13.69 -24.93
C TYR A 93 2.29 -12.97 -23.93
N PHE A 94 1.34 -12.16 -24.42
CA PHE A 94 0.49 -11.38 -23.55
C PHE A 94 -0.42 -12.28 -22.70
N ASP A 95 -0.32 -12.14 -21.37
CA ASP A 95 -1.16 -12.84 -20.42
C ASP A 95 -1.76 -11.88 -19.39
N ILE A 96 -3.06 -11.64 -19.52
CA ILE A 96 -3.83 -10.77 -18.64
C ILE A 96 -3.79 -11.21 -17.17
N LEU A 97 -3.66 -12.52 -16.90
CA LEU A 97 -3.63 -13.06 -15.54
C LEU A 97 -2.37 -12.59 -14.79
N ASN A 98 -1.29 -12.30 -15.51
CA ASN A 98 -0.08 -11.74 -14.92
C ASN A 98 -0.22 -10.25 -14.58
N TYR A 99 -1.04 -9.49 -15.32
CA TYR A 99 -1.24 -8.06 -15.08
C TYR A 99 -2.32 -7.78 -14.03
N PHE A 100 -3.39 -8.57 -14.02
CA PHE A 100 -4.56 -8.35 -13.20
C PHE A 100 -4.26 -8.10 -11.70
N PRO A 101 -3.51 -8.97 -10.98
CA PRO A 101 -3.25 -8.74 -9.56
C PRO A 101 -2.44 -7.45 -9.31
N LYS A 102 -1.58 -7.07 -10.25
CA LYS A 102 -0.72 -5.89 -10.14
C LYS A 102 -1.52 -4.61 -10.36
N VAL A 103 -2.46 -4.63 -11.31
CA VAL A 103 -3.42 -3.53 -11.50
C VAL A 103 -4.32 -3.38 -10.28
N VAL A 104 -4.79 -4.47 -9.68
CA VAL A 104 -5.58 -4.41 -8.43
C VAL A 104 -4.80 -3.74 -7.31
N LEU A 105 -3.53 -4.11 -7.11
CA LEU A 105 -2.67 -3.51 -6.09
C LEU A 105 -2.34 -2.03 -6.38
N LEU A 106 -2.14 -1.68 -7.65
CA LEU A 106 -1.99 -0.29 -8.08
C LEU A 106 -3.22 0.55 -7.72
N LEU A 107 -4.42 0.06 -8.04
CA LEU A 107 -5.68 0.73 -7.72
C LEU A 107 -5.88 0.86 -6.21
N ALA A 108 -5.56 -0.19 -5.43
CA ALA A 108 -5.58 -0.11 -3.97
C ALA A 108 -4.64 1.00 -3.46
N GLY A 109 -3.44 1.13 -4.04
CA GLY A 109 -2.51 2.22 -3.75
C GLY A 109 -3.11 3.61 -3.97
N LEU A 110 -3.77 3.82 -5.12
CA LEU A 110 -4.45 5.07 -5.43
C LEU A 110 -5.59 5.38 -4.44
N ILE A 111 -6.40 4.39 -4.10
CA ILE A 111 -7.50 4.52 -3.13
C ILE A 111 -6.95 4.91 -1.75
N ILE A 112 -5.86 4.27 -1.29
CA ILE A 112 -5.25 4.55 0.01
C ILE A 112 -4.63 5.95 0.03
N PHE A 113 -3.92 6.33 -1.04
CA PHE A 113 -3.31 7.65 -1.16
C PHE A 113 -4.37 8.78 -1.13
N GLN A 114 -5.42 8.65 -1.94
CA GLN A 114 -6.49 9.64 -1.99
C GLN A 114 -7.36 9.63 -0.73
N GLY A 115 -7.67 8.43 -0.22
CA GLY A 115 -8.46 8.24 0.99
C GLY A 115 -7.77 8.85 2.20
N SER A 116 -6.47 8.56 2.40
CA SER A 116 -5.70 9.16 3.50
C SER A 116 -5.65 10.68 3.43
N SER A 117 -5.62 11.28 2.23
CA SER A 117 -5.70 12.73 2.06
C SER A 117 -7.04 13.31 2.53
N LYS A 118 -8.14 12.65 2.15
CA LYS A 118 -9.53 13.11 2.39
C LYS A 118 -10.06 12.77 3.78
N THR A 119 -9.62 11.67 4.39
CA THR A 119 -10.24 11.13 5.60
C THR A 119 -9.39 11.25 6.85
N ILE A 120 -8.13 11.64 6.74
CA ILE A 120 -7.22 11.79 7.87
C ILE A 120 -6.88 13.27 8.05
N HIS A 121 -7.24 13.80 9.22
CA HIS A 121 -6.86 15.14 9.65
C HIS A 121 -5.97 15.06 10.88
N THR A 122 -4.95 15.92 10.92
CA THR A 122 -4.07 16.09 12.07
C THR A 122 -4.58 17.26 12.89
N ARG A 123 -4.97 17.01 14.15
CA ARG A 123 -5.28 18.08 15.09
C ARG A 123 -4.04 18.33 15.94
N ASN A 124 -3.45 19.51 15.82
CA ASN A 124 -2.42 19.97 16.75
C ASN A 124 -3.12 20.42 18.05
N LEU A 125 -2.52 20.13 19.20
CA LEU A 125 -3.10 20.50 20.51
C LEU A 125 -2.72 21.93 20.95
N ASP A 126 -2.11 22.70 20.04
CA ASP A 126 -1.62 24.06 20.27
C ASP A 126 -2.50 25.12 19.58
N ASP A 127 -3.68 24.72 19.04
CA ASP A 127 -4.73 25.59 18.48
C ASP A 127 -6.01 25.57 19.33
#